data_AF-A0A0N8GJP1-F1
#
_entry.id   AF-A0A0N8GJP1-F1
#
_cell.length_a   1.000
_cell.length_b   1.000
_cell.length_c   1.000
_cell.angle_alpha   90.00
_cell.angle_beta   90.00
_cell.angle_gamma   90.00
#
_symmetry.space_group_name_H-M   'P 1'
#
loop_
_entity.id
_entity.type
_entity.pdbx_description
1 polymer ?
#
loop_
_entity_poly.entity_id
_entity_poly.type
_entity_poly.pdbx_seq_one_letter_code
_entity_poly.pdbx_strand_id
1 'polypeptide(L)'
;MAEFYIETNSFAAPFLSDPGHTYVDAETPEDALLRAAAEYSHPFGLYAAAAYSSADAKNKGEKPLARWLSNHAKALVGVTGMITSLRPGLIEINGEKVEIEDPKGGSVE
;
A
#
# COMPACT_ATOMS: atom_id res chain seq x y z
N MET A 1 -3.49 15.45 18.35
CA MET A 1 -4.24 14.49 17.51
C MET A 1 -4.79 15.24 16.32
N ALA A 2 -4.69 14.64 15.14
CA ALA A 2 -5.26 15.11 13.89
C ALA A 2 -5.93 13.93 13.18
N GLU A 3 -6.96 14.22 12.40
CA GLU A 3 -7.61 13.25 11.52
C GLU A 3 -6.83 13.18 10.20
N PHE A 4 -6.49 11.98 9.75
CA PHE A 4 -5.80 11.74 8.49
C PHE A 4 -6.71 11.01 7.52
N TYR A 5 -6.67 11.42 6.25
CA TYR A 5 -7.30 10.67 5.16
C TYR A 5 -6.33 9.61 4.66
N ILE A 6 -6.73 8.35 4.76
CA ILE A 6 -5.93 7.21 4.30
C ILE A 6 -6.55 6.64 3.03
N GLU A 7 -5.81 6.69 1.93
CA GLU A 7 -6.13 5.94 0.72
C GLU A 7 -5.48 4.55 0.82
N THR A 8 -6.23 3.50 0.49
CA THR A 8 -5.78 2.11 0.56
C THR A 8 -5.97 1.42 -0.78
N ASN A 9 -5.03 0.55 -1.15
CA ASN A 9 -5.12 -0.30 -2.32
C ASN A 9 -4.90 -1.75 -1.91
N SER A 10 -5.81 -2.64 -2.29
CA SER A 10 -5.63 -4.08 -2.08
C SER A 10 -4.61 -4.65 -3.07
N PHE A 11 -4.11 -5.86 -2.79
CA PHE A 11 -3.57 -6.69 -3.87
C PHE A 11 -4.66 -6.88 -4.95
N ALA A 12 -4.26 -6.90 -6.22
CA ALA A 12 -5.19 -7.11 -7.32
C ALA A 12 -5.94 -8.43 -7.12
N ALA A 13 -7.25 -8.36 -6.87
CA ALA A 13 -8.12 -9.51 -7.07
C ALA A 13 -8.31 -9.68 -8.58
N PRO A 14 -8.52 -10.90 -9.10
CA PRO A 14 -8.61 -11.17 -10.54
C PRO A 14 -9.65 -10.34 -11.32
N PHE A 15 -10.50 -9.55 -10.65
CA PHE A 15 -11.53 -8.70 -11.28
C PHE A 15 -11.69 -7.29 -10.68
N LEU A 16 -11.17 -7.00 -9.47
CA LEU A 16 -11.24 -5.69 -8.82
C LEU A 16 -9.95 -5.43 -8.02
N SER A 17 -9.22 -4.36 -8.35
CA SER A 17 -8.48 -3.60 -7.35
C SER A 17 -9.50 -2.69 -6.68
N ASP A 18 -9.73 -2.82 -5.38
CA ASP A 18 -10.67 -1.95 -4.68
C ASP A 18 -9.90 -0.81 -3.99
N PRO A 19 -9.82 0.38 -4.60
CA PRO A 19 -9.30 1.55 -3.92
C PRO A 19 -10.28 1.93 -2.81
N GLY A 20 -9.88 1.68 -1.57
CA GLY A 20 -10.63 2.06 -0.38
C GLY A 20 -10.11 3.36 0.21
N HIS A 21 -10.89 3.95 1.10
CA HIS A 21 -10.41 5.02 1.96
C HIS A 21 -10.99 4.90 3.36
N THR A 22 -10.27 5.46 4.33
CA THR A 22 -10.72 5.59 5.71
C THR A 22 -10.18 6.90 6.30
N TYR A 23 -10.77 7.33 7.41
CA TYR A 23 -10.30 8.45 8.20
C TYR A 23 -9.84 7.94 9.55
N VAL A 24 -8.64 8.33 9.96
CA VAL A 24 -8.00 7.81 11.18
C VAL A 24 -7.49 8.97 12.02
N ASP A 25 -7.95 9.04 13.26
CA ASP A 25 -7.40 9.94 14.28
C ASP A 25 -6.08 9.36 14.82
N ALA A 26 -5.00 10.13 14.68
CA ALA A 26 -3.67 9.74 15.14
C ALA A 26 -2.83 10.96 15.56
N GLU A 27 -1.66 10.69 16.14
CA GLU A 27 -0.69 11.75 16.42
C GLU A 27 0.18 12.08 15.21
N THR A 28 0.48 11.07 14.39
CA THR A 28 1.32 11.19 13.20
C THR A 28 0.70 10.43 12.01
N PRO A 29 1.01 10.80 10.76
CA PRO A 29 0.51 10.07 9.59
C PRO A 29 1.00 8.61 9.55
N GLU A 30 2.17 8.31 10.11
CA GLU A 30 2.72 6.96 10.21
C GLU A 30 1.90 6.10 11.18
N ASP A 31 1.51 6.63 12.34
CA ASP A 31 0.61 5.95 13.28
C ASP A 31 -0.77 5.72 12.64
N ALA A 32 -1.29 6.70 11.90
CA ALA A 32 -2.53 6.55 11.15
C ALA A 32 -2.47 5.40 10.13
N LEU A 33 -1.35 5.28 9.41
CA LEU A 33 -1.14 4.19 8.45
C LEU A 33 -1.00 2.84 9.11
N LEU A 34 -0.30 2.75 10.25
CA LEU A 34 -0.15 1.49 10.99
C LEU A 34 -1.51 0.99 11.49
N ARG A 35 -2.36 1.89 12.01
CA ARG A 35 -3.74 1.57 12.41
C ARG A 35 -4.58 1.13 11.22
N ALA A 36 -4.57 1.91 10.14
CA ALA A 36 -5.30 1.56 8.92
C ALA A 36 -4.86 0.20 8.36
N ALA A 37 -3.56 -0.12 8.39
CA ALA A 37 -3.04 -1.41 7.95
C ALA A 37 -3.46 -2.56 8.88
N ALA A 38 -3.46 -2.34 10.19
CA ALA A 38 -3.89 -3.35 11.18
C ALA A 38 -5.39 -3.66 11.10
N GLU A 39 -6.21 -2.66 10.77
CA GLU A 39 -7.67 -2.78 10.64
C GLU A 39 -8.10 -3.28 9.25
N TYR A 40 -7.18 -3.34 8.29
CA TYR A 40 -7.49 -3.70 6.91
C TYR A 40 -7.92 -5.17 6.77
N SER A 41 -9.19 -5.40 6.44
CA SER A 41 -9.81 -6.73 6.46
C SER A 41 -10.04 -7.37 5.09
N HIS A 42 -9.61 -6.74 4.00
CA HIS A 42 -9.88 -7.27 2.66
C HIS A 42 -9.16 -8.62 2.43
N PRO A 43 -9.81 -9.67 1.90
CA PRO A 43 -9.22 -11.01 1.79
C PRO A 43 -7.91 -11.08 1.01
N PHE A 44 -7.74 -10.19 0.03
CA PHE A 44 -6.54 -10.14 -0.80
C PHE A 44 -5.35 -9.45 -0.11
N GLY A 45 -5.58 -8.76 1.02
CA GLY A 45 -4.56 -8.05 1.79
C GLY A 45 -4.27 -6.66 1.25
N LEU A 46 -3.63 -5.83 2.08
CA LEU A 46 -3.25 -4.46 1.75
C LEU A 46 -1.97 -4.46 0.91
N TYR A 47 -2.01 -3.85 -0.27
CA TYR A 47 -0.84 -3.70 -1.14
C TYR A 47 -0.05 -2.43 -0.82
N ALA A 48 -0.76 -1.31 -0.69
CA ALA A 48 -0.19 -0.01 -0.36
C ALA A 48 -1.26 0.88 0.29
N ALA A 49 -0.82 1.79 1.15
CA ALA A 49 -1.65 2.88 1.66
C ALA A 49 -0.89 4.20 1.69
N ALA A 50 -1.61 5.31 1.60
CA ALA A 50 -1.04 6.65 1.58
C ALA A 50 -1.84 7.56 2.52
N ALA A 51 -1.14 8.28 3.39
CA ALA A 51 -1.75 9.23 4.32
C ALA A 51 -1.71 10.64 3.76
N TYR A 52 -2.83 11.35 3.87
CA TYR A 52 -2.99 12.74 3.49
C TYR A 52 -3.57 13.52 4.65
N SER A 53 -3.33 14.83 4.65
CA SER A 53 -3.95 15.75 5.61
C SER A 53 -5.47 15.83 5.46
N SER A 54 -6.00 15.53 4.27
CA SER A 54 -7.44 15.45 3.98
C SER A 54 -7.70 14.81 2.62
N ALA A 55 -8.95 14.44 2.34
CA ALA A 55 -9.37 14.00 1.01
C ALA A 55 -9.17 15.08 -0.07
N ASP A 56 -9.31 16.36 0.29
CA ASP A 56 -9.07 17.49 -0.61
C ASP A 56 -7.61 17.57 -1.03
N ALA A 57 -6.67 17.36 -0.10
CA ALA A 57 -5.24 17.33 -0.41
C ALA A 57 -4.95 16.24 -1.44
N LYS A 58 -5.52 15.04 -1.26
CA LYS A 58 -5.43 13.96 -2.24
C LYS A 58 -6.02 14.33 -3.60
N ASN A 59 -7.22 14.91 -3.63
CA ASN A 59 -7.92 15.28 -4.87
C ASN A 59 -7.22 16.41 -5.64
N LYS A 60 -6.48 17.28 -4.95
CA LYS A 60 -5.63 18.32 -5.54
C LYS A 60 -4.28 17.79 -6.02
N GLY A 61 -3.98 16.51 -5.81
CA GLY A 61 -2.70 15.90 -6.20
C GLY A 61 -1.54 16.32 -5.30
N GLU A 62 -1.81 16.69 -4.04
CA GLU A 62 -0.75 16.91 -3.06
C GLU A 62 0.01 15.61 -2.79
N LYS A 63 1.26 15.73 -2.33
CA LYS A 63 2.06 14.56 -1.98
C LYS A 63 1.53 13.94 -0.69
N PRO A 64 1.50 12.60 -0.59
CA PRO A 64 1.18 11.95 0.68
C PRO A 64 2.21 12.33 1.75
N LEU A 65 1.74 12.44 3.00
CA LEU A 65 2.55 12.74 4.16
C LEU A 65 3.44 11.56 4.56
N ALA A 66 2.91 10.35 4.42
CA ALA A 66 3.61 9.09 4.63
C ALA A 66 2.96 8.01 3.76
N ARG A 67 3.66 6.89 3.56
CA ARG A 67 3.14 5.74 2.81
C ARG A 67 3.42 4.45 3.55
N TRP A 68 2.50 3.50 3.46
CA TRP A 68 2.73 2.12 3.87
C TRP A 68 2.80 1.26 2.62
N LEU A 69 3.84 0.44 2.51
CA LEU A 69 4.00 -0.48 1.39
C LEU A 69 4.11 -1.92 1.89
N SER A 70 3.42 -2.82 1.20
CA SER A 70 3.63 -4.25 1.35
C SER A 70 5.06 -4.64 0.96
N ASN A 71 5.57 -5.74 1.49
CA ASN A 71 6.88 -6.28 1.13
C ASN A 71 6.94 -6.58 -0.38
N HIS A 72 5.80 -6.97 -0.98
CA HIS A 72 5.68 -7.10 -2.43
C HIS A 72 5.89 -5.77 -3.16
N ALA A 73 5.19 -4.71 -2.74
CA ALA A 73 5.35 -3.39 -3.34
C ALA A 73 6.79 -2.87 -3.18
N LYS A 74 7.40 -3.06 -2.00
CA LYS A 74 8.78 -2.66 -1.72
C LYS A 74 9.80 -3.33 -2.63
N ALA A 75 9.64 -4.63 -2.90
CA ALA A 75 10.53 -5.35 -3.81
C ALA A 75 10.51 -4.82 -5.25
N LEU A 76 9.46 -4.08 -5.62
CA LEU A 76 9.32 -3.46 -6.93
C LEU A 76 9.83 -2.00 -6.96
N VAL A 77 10.11 -1.39 -5.81
CA VAL A 77 10.61 -0.02 -5.74
C VAL A 77 11.99 0.05 -6.38
N GLY A 78 12.13 0.90 -7.40
CA GLY A 78 13.41 1.08 -8.12
C GLY A 78 13.77 -0.03 -9.10
N VAL A 79 12.94 -1.08 -9.23
CA VAL A 79 13.11 -2.11 -10.26
C VAL A 79 12.77 -1.51 -11.62
N THR A 80 13.61 -1.80 -12.61
CA THR A 80 13.41 -1.36 -13.99
C THR A 80 13.39 -2.56 -14.94
N GLY A 81 12.66 -2.42 -16.05
CA GLY A 81 12.52 -3.47 -17.06
C GLY A 81 11.16 -4.18 -17.03
N MET A 82 11.13 -5.40 -17.53
CA MET A 82 9.89 -6.18 -17.63
C MET A 82 9.59 -6.84 -16.29
N ILE A 83 8.44 -6.49 -15.71
CA ILE A 83 7.97 -7.00 -14.43
C ILE A 83 6.68 -7.80 -14.68
N THR A 84 6.66 -9.06 -14.28
CA THR A 84 5.47 -9.89 -14.27
C THR A 84 5.15 -10.29 -12.83
N SER A 85 4.02 -9.81 -12.29
CA SER A 85 3.53 -10.28 -10.99
C SER A 85 2.58 -11.45 -11.22
N LEU A 86 3.02 -12.66 -10.84
CA LEU A 86 2.25 -13.89 -11.06
C LEU A 86 1.24 -14.12 -9.93
N ARG A 87 1.64 -13.82 -8.70
CA ARG A 87 0.82 -13.85 -7.47
C ARG A 87 1.51 -13.05 -6.37
N PRO A 88 0.82 -12.69 -5.27
CA PRO A 88 1.49 -12.15 -4.09
C PRO A 88 2.66 -13.04 -3.66
N GLY A 89 3.84 -12.45 -3.63
CA GLY A 89 5.10 -13.08 -3.24
C GLY A 89 5.88 -13.81 -4.32
N LEU A 90 5.40 -13.85 -5.56
CA LEU A 90 6.16 -14.38 -6.69
C LEU A 90 6.11 -13.39 -7.85
N ILE A 91 7.24 -12.74 -8.10
CA ILE A 91 7.43 -11.79 -9.19
C ILE A 91 8.54 -12.29 -10.12
N GLU A 92 8.44 -11.94 -11.38
CA GLU A 92 9.49 -12.16 -12.37
C GLU A 92 10.01 -10.80 -12.84
N ILE A 93 11.31 -10.57 -12.68
CA ILE A 93 12.00 -9.35 -13.07
C ILE A 93 13.01 -9.71 -14.16
N ASN A 94 12.81 -9.22 -15.38
CA ASN A 94 13.70 -9.48 -16.52
C ASN A 94 13.99 -10.98 -16.76
N GLY A 95 13.01 -11.85 -16.49
CA GLY A 95 13.12 -13.31 -16.64
C GLY A 95 13.61 -14.06 -15.39
N GLU A 96 14.00 -13.35 -14.33
CA GLU A 96 14.41 -13.95 -13.06
C GLU A 96 13.25 -13.97 -12.07
N LYS A 97 12.97 -15.13 -11.47
CA LYS A 97 11.94 -15.30 -10.45
C LYS A 97 12.47 -14.89 -9.08
N VAL A 98 11.76 -13.99 -8.43
CA VAL A 98 12.03 -13.57 -7.05
C VAL A 98 10.85 -14.00 -6.18
N GLU A 99 11.16 -14.76 -5.13
CA GLU A 99 10.22 -15.10 -4.08
C GLU A 99 10.37 -14.14 -2.90
N ILE A 100 9.25 -13.60 -2.44
CA ILE A 100 9.19 -12.64 -1.33
C ILE A 100 8.51 -13.35 -0.16
N GLU A 101 9.26 -13.53 0.91
CA GLU A 101 8.71 -14.01 2.18
C GLU A 101 7.74 -12.97 2.76
N ASP A 102 6.61 -13.44 3.28
CA ASP A 102 5.52 -12.60 3.80
C ASP A 102 5.18 -11.39 2.89
N PRO A 103 4.65 -11.63 1.68
CA PRO A 103 4.46 -10.57 0.70
C PRO A 103 3.39 -9.57 1.09
N LYS A 104 2.48 -9.94 1.99
CA LYS A 104 1.35 -9.13 2.45
C LYS A 104 1.66 -8.35 3.73
N GLY A 105 2.70 -8.72 4.47
CA GLY A 105 3.30 -7.85 5.47
C GLY A 105 3.82 -6.55 4.85
N GLY A 106 4.14 -5.57 5.67
CA GLY A 106 4.63 -4.29 5.19
C GLY A 106 4.97 -3.32 6.32
N SER A 107 5.45 -2.14 5.95
CA SER A 107 5.72 -1.08 6.91
C SER A 107 5.55 0.29 6.26
N VAL A 108 5.53 1.30 7.11
CA VAL A 108 5.64 2.69 6.69
C VAL A 108 7.05 2.95 6.10
N GLU A 109 7.10 3.78 5.06
CA GLU A 109 8.30 4.37 4.44
C GLU A 109 8.46 5.84 4.82
#